data_AF-A0ABD7FA08-F1
#
_entry.id   AF-A0ABD7FA08-F1
#
_cell.length_a   1.000
_cell.length_b   1.000
_cell.length_c   1.000
_cell.angle_alpha   90.00
_cell.angle_beta   90.00
_cell.angle_gamma   90.00
#
_symmetry.space_group_name_H-M   'P 1'
#
loop_
_entity.id
_entity.type
_entity.pdbx_description
1 polymer ?
#
loop_
_entity_poly.entity_id
_entity_poly.type
_entity_poly.pdbx_seq_one_letter_code
_entity_poly.pdbx_strand_id
1 'polypeptide(L)'
;MVNVGNLAYKRYARIYRRNNATTALPIKVACITDLDIWPLKAEARNDNPIGFKKKKNPNTSTGAKGNLRYWQDHYDTPEKMKNHLDMKRGIDGDNVKTFVSNDWTFEYCLCKYGLAESVYESIKADTDPVYSSLPEDIEEKAIKIYGMIENKGSGKTEATYKLVNLLKSKYKDKPSEFRALLPSYIIEAIAHVTEPFPELAAAAAATGDNHV
;
A
#
# COMPACT_ATOMS: atom_id res chain seq x y z
N MET A 1 -11.94 -10.45 -0.69
CA MET A 1 -11.12 -9.35 -1.25
C MET A 1 -11.66 -9.00 -2.62
N VAL A 2 -11.89 -7.72 -2.93
CA VAL A 2 -12.43 -7.27 -4.23
C VAL A 2 -11.40 -6.36 -4.89
N ASN A 3 -10.90 -6.74 -6.05
CA ASN A 3 -10.06 -5.86 -6.87
C ASN A 3 -10.97 -5.03 -7.79
N VAL A 4 -10.93 -3.71 -7.64
CA VAL A 4 -11.74 -2.76 -8.43
C VAL A 4 -11.09 -2.34 -9.75
N GLY A 5 -9.85 -2.76 -10.01
CA GLY A 5 -9.12 -2.53 -11.26
C GLY A 5 -8.65 -1.09 -11.51
N ASN A 6 -9.04 -0.11 -10.69
CA ASN A 6 -8.66 1.29 -10.81
C ASN A 6 -8.91 2.09 -9.51
N LEU A 7 -8.64 3.40 -9.52
CA LEU A 7 -8.86 4.30 -8.39
C LEU A 7 -10.34 4.66 -8.13
N ALA A 8 -11.30 4.09 -8.87
CA ALA A 8 -12.73 4.31 -8.66
C ALA A 8 -13.32 3.44 -7.53
N TYR A 9 -12.48 2.88 -6.64
CA TYR A 9 -12.91 2.15 -5.44
C TYR A 9 -13.94 2.92 -4.62
N LYS A 10 -13.87 4.27 -4.62
CA LYS A 10 -14.83 5.15 -3.92
C LYS A 10 -16.28 4.88 -4.33
N ARG A 11 -16.55 4.47 -5.58
CA ARG A 11 -17.91 4.13 -6.04
C ARG A 11 -18.44 2.86 -5.36
N TYR A 12 -17.59 1.84 -5.24
CA TYR A 12 -17.93 0.59 -4.58
C TYR A 12 -18.07 0.78 -3.07
N ALA A 13 -17.13 1.49 -2.45
CA ALA A 13 -17.16 1.80 -1.04
C ALA A 13 -18.42 2.59 -0.63
N ARG A 14 -18.91 3.48 -1.51
CA ARG A 14 -20.14 4.24 -1.27
C ARG A 14 -21.39 3.37 -1.13
N ILE A 15 -21.43 2.16 -1.70
CA ILE A 15 -22.56 1.22 -1.52
C ILE A 15 -22.71 0.83 -0.05
N TYR A 16 -21.60 0.78 0.67
CA TYR A 16 -21.56 0.42 2.09
C TYR A 16 -21.76 1.62 3.03
N ARG A 17 -21.95 2.82 2.46
CA ARG A 17 -22.28 4.03 3.19
C ARG A 17 -23.75 4.35 3.05
N ARG A 18 -24.38 4.77 4.14
CA ARG A 18 -25.76 5.26 4.11
C ARG A 18 -25.75 6.78 4.24
N ASN A 19 -26.37 7.47 3.30
CA ASN A 19 -26.42 8.94 3.32
C ASN A 19 -27.35 9.48 4.43
N ASN A 20 -28.41 8.75 4.82
CA ASN A 20 -29.51 9.26 5.66
C ASN A 20 -30.21 8.18 6.53
N ALA A 21 -29.56 7.07 6.85
CA ALA A 21 -30.17 6.05 7.73
C ALA A 21 -29.61 6.15 9.14
N THR A 22 -30.45 5.93 10.15
CA THR A 22 -30.05 5.92 11.57
C THR A 22 -29.09 4.78 11.92
N THR A 23 -28.94 3.77 11.06
CA THR A 23 -28.08 2.61 11.32
C THR A 23 -27.19 2.31 10.13
N ALA A 24 -25.88 2.22 10.38
CA ALA A 24 -24.88 1.75 9.43
C ALA A 24 -25.14 0.29 9.01
N LEU A 25 -24.67 -0.10 7.83
CA LEU A 25 -24.64 -1.52 7.47
C LEU A 25 -23.63 -2.24 8.39
N PRO A 26 -23.98 -3.41 8.96
CA PRO A 26 -23.06 -4.18 9.81
C PRO A 26 -22.02 -4.93 8.95
N ILE A 27 -21.34 -4.20 8.07
CA ILE A 27 -20.29 -4.70 7.18
C ILE A 27 -19.11 -3.73 7.27
N LYS A 28 -17.98 -4.21 7.79
CA LYS A 28 -16.74 -3.44 7.81
C LYS A 28 -16.04 -3.53 6.46
N VAL A 29 -15.66 -2.39 5.91
CA VAL A 29 -14.96 -2.29 4.62
C VAL A 29 -13.67 -1.52 4.81
N ALA A 30 -12.55 -2.15 4.47
CA ALA A 30 -11.26 -1.49 4.34
C ALA A 30 -10.97 -1.19 2.86
N CYS A 31 -10.79 0.09 2.53
CA CYS A 31 -10.27 0.53 1.25
C CYS A 31 -8.76 0.69 1.37
N ILE A 32 -7.97 -0.06 0.60
CA ILE A 32 -6.52 0.06 0.60
C ILE A 32 -6.09 0.81 -0.67
N THR A 33 -5.25 1.84 -0.54
CA THR A 33 -4.80 2.66 -1.67
C THR A 33 -3.37 3.15 -1.48
N ASP A 34 -2.66 3.40 -2.57
CA ASP A 34 -1.30 3.93 -2.53
C ASP A 34 -1.25 5.40 -2.11
N LEU A 35 -0.13 5.82 -1.53
CA LEU A 35 0.12 7.24 -1.26
C LEU A 35 0.35 8.00 -2.58
N ASP A 36 0.93 7.33 -3.58
CA ASP A 36 1.26 7.91 -4.90
C ASP A 36 2.22 9.12 -4.83
N ILE A 37 3.07 9.16 -3.81
CA ILE A 37 4.11 10.18 -3.64
C ILE A 37 5.48 9.51 -3.81
N TRP A 38 6.23 9.96 -4.80
CA TRP A 38 7.52 9.45 -5.23
C TRP A 38 8.62 10.05 -4.33
N PRO A 39 9.46 9.22 -3.71
CA PRO A 39 10.59 9.71 -2.92
C PRO A 39 11.59 10.42 -3.84
N LEU A 40 12.32 11.40 -3.31
CA LEU A 40 13.29 12.17 -4.10
C LEU A 40 14.37 11.30 -4.73
N LYS A 41 14.81 10.25 -4.01
CA LYS A 41 15.78 9.27 -4.51
C LYS A 41 15.27 8.44 -5.71
N ALA A 42 13.97 8.49 -6.04
CA ALA A 42 13.45 7.84 -7.25
C ALA A 42 13.70 8.66 -8.52
N GLU A 43 14.19 9.90 -8.41
CA GLU A 43 14.48 10.77 -9.55
C GLU A 43 15.62 10.22 -10.41
N ALA A 44 15.32 9.95 -11.67
CA ALA A 44 16.32 9.57 -12.66
C ALA A 44 17.23 10.78 -12.95
N ARG A 45 18.48 10.68 -12.50
CA ARG A 45 19.55 11.67 -12.72
C ARG A 45 20.86 10.95 -13.04
N ASN A 46 21.82 11.66 -13.66
CA ASN A 46 23.12 11.07 -14.02
C ASN A 46 23.92 10.61 -12.80
N ASP A 47 23.77 11.29 -11.67
CA ASP A 47 24.39 10.98 -10.38
C ASP A 47 23.55 10.06 -9.49
N ASN A 48 22.38 9.60 -9.98
CA ASN A 48 21.48 8.74 -9.23
C ASN A 48 21.16 7.44 -10.01
N PRO A 49 21.99 6.39 -9.86
CA PRO A 49 21.87 5.16 -10.66
C PRO A 49 20.67 4.27 -10.30
N ILE A 50 19.97 4.55 -9.19
CA ILE A 50 18.78 3.81 -8.77
C ILE A 50 17.48 4.48 -9.22
N GLY A 51 17.53 5.78 -9.52
CA GLY A 51 16.36 6.57 -9.89
C GLY A 51 15.88 6.22 -11.29
N PHE A 52 14.57 6.08 -11.45
CA PHE A 52 13.96 5.68 -12.72
C PHE A 52 12.75 6.55 -13.11
N LYS A 53 12.30 7.45 -12.22
CA LYS A 53 11.23 8.42 -12.52
C LYS A 53 11.82 9.72 -13.03
N LYS A 54 11.37 10.18 -14.20
CA LYS A 54 11.79 11.48 -14.75
C LYS A 54 10.95 12.62 -14.17
N LYS A 55 11.57 13.61 -13.52
CA LYS A 55 10.88 14.82 -13.07
C LYS A 55 10.59 15.74 -14.25
N LYS A 56 9.36 16.27 -14.31
CA LYS A 56 8.87 17.09 -15.41
C LYS A 56 8.20 18.33 -14.85
N ASN A 57 8.78 19.49 -15.14
CA ASN A 57 8.19 20.78 -14.83
C ASN A 57 6.98 21.05 -15.73
N PRO A 58 6.01 21.86 -15.25
CA PRO A 58 4.97 22.41 -16.11
C PRO A 58 5.59 23.20 -17.25
N ASN A 59 4.99 23.13 -18.43
CA ASN A 59 5.37 23.92 -19.58
C ASN A 59 4.15 24.72 -20.04
N THR A 60 4.20 26.04 -19.84
CA THR A 60 3.11 26.96 -20.17
C THR A 60 2.91 27.14 -21.67
N SER A 61 3.95 26.98 -22.50
CA SER A 61 3.81 27.11 -23.95
C SER A 61 3.14 25.91 -24.60
N THR A 62 3.23 24.72 -24.00
CA THR A 62 2.59 23.48 -24.50
C THR A 62 1.35 23.07 -23.71
N GLY A 63 1.05 23.75 -22.59
CA GLY A 63 -0.01 23.38 -21.66
C GLY A 63 0.27 22.11 -20.86
N ALA A 64 1.48 21.56 -20.93
CA ALA A 64 1.85 20.35 -20.20
C ALA A 64 1.90 20.65 -18.69
N LYS A 65 1.08 19.96 -17.89
CA LYS A 65 1.01 20.15 -16.43
C LYS A 65 2.24 19.67 -15.66
N GLY A 66 3.15 18.93 -16.31
CA GLY A 66 4.27 18.27 -15.64
C GLY A 66 3.81 17.16 -14.70
N ASN A 67 4.69 16.79 -13.75
CA ASN A 67 4.41 15.73 -12.77
C ASN A 67 4.80 16.11 -11.34
N LEU A 68 5.01 17.39 -11.05
CA LEU A 68 5.44 17.86 -9.72
C LEU A 68 4.54 17.33 -8.59
N ARG A 69 3.23 17.21 -8.79
CA ARG A 69 2.27 16.67 -7.79
C ARG A 69 2.56 15.24 -7.29
N TYR A 70 3.41 14.49 -7.99
CA TYR A 70 3.78 13.13 -7.60
C TYR A 70 5.06 13.11 -6.78
N TRP A 71 5.80 14.22 -6.64
CA TRP A 71 7.07 14.22 -5.94
C TRP A 71 6.89 14.59 -4.47
N GLN A 72 7.71 13.99 -3.61
CA GLN A 72 7.70 14.24 -2.17
C GLN A 72 7.86 15.71 -1.80
N ASP A 73 8.72 16.44 -2.51
CA ASP A 73 8.94 17.88 -2.30
C ASP A 73 7.75 18.77 -2.70
N HIS A 74 6.75 18.23 -3.40
CA HIS A 74 5.49 18.95 -3.60
C HIS A 74 4.68 19.09 -2.31
N TYR A 75 4.83 18.12 -1.39
CA TYR A 75 4.16 18.06 -0.09
C TYR A 75 5.14 18.42 1.04
N ASP A 76 5.92 19.47 0.82
CA ASP A 76 6.93 20.07 1.71
C ASP A 76 6.40 20.60 3.07
N THR A 77 5.09 20.60 3.27
CA THR A 77 4.45 21.07 4.50
C THR A 77 3.51 20.00 5.06
N PRO A 78 3.37 19.90 6.39
CA PRO A 78 2.43 18.99 7.03
C PRO A 78 0.98 19.18 6.54
N GLU A 79 0.58 20.42 6.25
CA GLU A 79 -0.76 20.74 5.75
C GLU A 79 -1.02 20.14 4.36
N LYS A 80 -0.09 20.27 3.41
CA LYS A 80 -0.23 19.67 2.08
C LYS A 80 -0.34 18.14 2.17
N MET A 81 0.52 17.51 2.97
CA MET A 81 0.46 16.06 3.18
C MET A 81 -0.85 15.64 3.84
N LYS A 82 -1.31 16.37 4.85
CA LYS A 82 -2.60 16.14 5.50
C LYS A 82 -3.76 16.24 4.50
N ASN A 83 -3.81 17.30 3.71
CA ASN A 83 -4.85 17.51 2.70
C ASN A 83 -4.87 16.37 1.67
N HIS A 84 -3.70 15.88 1.26
CA HIS A 84 -3.59 14.71 0.37
C HIS A 84 -4.19 13.44 0.98
N LEU A 85 -3.84 13.14 2.23
CA LEU A 85 -4.37 12.00 2.97
C LEU A 85 -5.88 12.13 3.21
N ASP A 86 -6.37 13.32 3.54
CA ASP A 86 -7.80 13.59 3.74
C ASP A 86 -8.58 13.37 2.43
N MET A 87 -8.03 13.80 1.28
CA MET A 87 -8.65 13.52 -0.02
C MET A 87 -8.71 12.02 -0.33
N LYS A 88 -7.68 11.25 0.03
CA LYS A 88 -7.66 9.79 -0.12
C LYS A 88 -8.73 9.13 0.76
N ARG A 89 -8.88 9.62 2.00
CA ARG A 89 -9.85 9.20 3.02
C ARG A 89 -11.24 9.80 2.89
N GLY A 90 -11.51 10.64 1.89
CA GLY A 90 -12.80 11.33 1.75
C GLY A 90 -14.02 10.41 1.57
N ILE A 91 -13.81 9.10 1.34
CA ILE A 91 -14.91 8.12 1.32
C ILE A 91 -15.19 7.50 2.70
N ASP A 92 -14.38 7.76 3.71
CA ASP A 92 -14.55 7.17 5.05
C ASP A 92 -15.86 7.61 5.70
N GLY A 93 -16.38 6.75 6.57
CA GLY A 93 -17.65 6.93 7.25
C GLY A 93 -18.35 5.59 7.49
N ASP A 94 -19.28 5.57 8.44
CA ASP A 94 -19.92 4.33 8.91
C ASP A 94 -18.84 3.27 9.26
N ASN A 95 -18.95 2.09 8.68
CA ASN A 95 -17.99 0.99 8.84
C ASN A 95 -16.94 0.93 7.71
N VAL A 96 -16.83 1.98 6.89
CA VAL A 96 -15.88 2.11 5.78
C VAL A 96 -14.69 2.98 6.20
N LYS A 97 -13.48 2.45 6.07
CA LYS A 97 -12.21 3.17 6.35
C LYS A 97 -11.21 3.01 5.22
N THR A 98 -10.39 4.04 5.00
CA THR A 98 -9.33 4.05 3.99
C THR A 98 -7.95 3.98 4.64
N PHE A 99 -7.19 2.96 4.26
CA PHE A 99 -5.82 2.71 4.68
C PHE A 99 -4.89 3.04 3.51
N VAL A 100 -4.15 4.13 3.67
CA VAL A 100 -3.20 4.61 2.66
C VAL A 100 -1.85 3.98 2.94
N SER A 101 -1.15 3.52 1.89
CA SER A 101 0.23 3.02 1.98
C SER A 101 1.10 4.01 2.77
N ASN A 102 1.96 3.51 3.66
CA ASN A 102 2.78 4.36 4.54
C ASN A 102 3.70 5.31 3.76
N ASP A 103 4.18 4.83 2.62
CA ASP A 103 4.96 5.58 1.64
C ASP A 103 4.34 5.36 0.25
N TRP A 104 5.17 5.40 -0.78
CA TRP A 104 4.84 5.42 -2.20
C TRP A 104 3.73 4.46 -2.68
N THR A 105 4.05 3.19 -2.90
CA THR A 105 3.12 2.16 -3.40
C THR A 105 3.20 0.89 -2.56
N PHE A 106 2.26 -0.03 -2.76
CA PHE A 106 2.26 -1.34 -2.13
C PHE A 106 3.59 -2.09 -2.26
N GLU A 107 4.10 -2.28 -3.48
CA GLU A 107 5.32 -3.07 -3.69
C GLU A 107 6.57 -2.40 -3.11
N TYR A 108 6.65 -1.06 -3.21
CA TYR A 108 7.69 -0.29 -2.55
C TYR A 108 7.63 -0.47 -1.03
N CYS A 109 6.43 -0.42 -0.43
CA CYS A 109 6.24 -0.62 1.01
C CYS A 109 6.63 -2.05 1.42
N LEU A 110 6.26 -3.08 0.67
CA LEU A 110 6.72 -4.45 0.96
C LEU A 110 8.24 -4.52 1.03
N CYS A 111 8.94 -3.87 0.09
CA CYS A 111 10.39 -3.85 0.11
C CYS A 111 10.94 -3.10 1.34
N LYS A 112 10.46 -1.88 1.57
CA LYS A 112 10.96 -0.99 2.63
C LYS A 112 10.74 -1.56 4.03
N TYR A 113 9.62 -2.26 4.28
CA TYR A 113 9.22 -2.67 5.62
C TYR A 113 9.61 -4.10 6.02
N GLY A 114 10.30 -4.85 5.16
CA GLY A 114 10.92 -6.12 5.57
C GLY A 114 10.84 -7.27 4.57
N LEU A 115 10.19 -7.10 3.42
CA LEU A 115 10.02 -8.15 2.42
C LEU A 115 10.85 -7.92 1.15
N ALA A 116 11.83 -7.01 1.16
CA ALA A 116 12.69 -6.73 0.00
C ALA A 116 13.31 -7.99 -0.62
N GLU A 117 13.87 -8.89 0.19
CA GLU A 117 14.46 -10.15 -0.30
C GLU A 117 13.42 -11.02 -1.01
N SER A 118 12.27 -11.29 -0.36
CA SER A 118 11.23 -12.14 -0.96
C SER A 118 10.63 -11.52 -2.22
N VAL A 119 10.48 -10.19 -2.25
CA VAL A 119 10.03 -9.48 -3.45
C VAL A 119 11.07 -9.59 -4.55
N TYR A 120 12.34 -9.35 -4.24
CA TYR A 120 13.45 -9.46 -5.19
C TYR A 120 13.56 -10.87 -5.80
N GLU A 121 13.57 -11.90 -4.97
CA GLU A 121 13.63 -13.31 -5.41
C GLU A 121 12.43 -13.70 -6.28
N SER A 122 11.26 -13.06 -6.07
CA SER A 122 10.10 -13.30 -6.92
C SER A 122 10.19 -12.64 -8.29
N ILE A 123 11.05 -11.61 -8.44
CA ILE A 123 11.16 -10.82 -9.68
C ILE A 123 12.47 -10.97 -10.44
N LYS A 124 13.57 -11.34 -9.79
CA LYS A 124 14.89 -11.36 -10.42
C LYS A 124 14.96 -12.35 -11.59
N ALA A 125 15.72 -12.00 -12.62
CA ALA A 125 16.20 -12.92 -13.64
C ALA A 125 17.50 -13.59 -13.18
N ASP A 126 17.94 -14.64 -13.88
CA ASP A 126 19.20 -15.33 -13.57
C ASP A 126 20.43 -14.44 -13.84
N THR A 127 20.28 -13.45 -14.72
CA THR A 127 21.32 -12.45 -15.03
C THR A 127 21.36 -11.28 -14.04
N ASP A 128 20.33 -11.14 -13.20
CA ASP A 128 20.30 -10.09 -12.19
C ASP A 128 21.28 -10.43 -11.05
N PRO A 129 21.86 -9.43 -10.38
CA PRO A 129 22.88 -9.67 -9.37
C PRO A 129 22.27 -10.34 -8.12
N VAL A 130 23.11 -10.87 -7.23
CA VAL A 130 22.60 -11.46 -5.97
C VAL A 130 22.02 -10.38 -5.05
N TYR A 131 21.00 -10.73 -4.27
CA TYR A 131 20.31 -9.77 -3.39
C TYR A 131 21.26 -8.98 -2.47
N SER A 132 22.31 -9.64 -1.96
CA SER A 132 23.32 -9.02 -1.07
C SER A 132 24.17 -7.94 -1.73
N SER A 133 24.15 -7.82 -3.05
CA SER A 133 24.86 -6.76 -3.80
C SER A 133 24.01 -5.51 -4.06
N LEU A 134 22.71 -5.54 -3.70
CA LEU A 134 21.85 -4.37 -3.78
C LEU A 134 22.23 -3.33 -2.72
N PRO A 135 21.82 -2.05 -2.88
CA PRO A 135 22.16 -0.99 -1.93
C PRO A 135 21.85 -1.36 -0.48
N GLU A 136 22.72 -1.00 0.46
CA GLU A 136 22.50 -1.28 1.88
C GLU A 136 21.32 -0.47 2.43
N ASP A 137 21.23 0.81 2.06
CA ASP A 137 20.15 1.71 2.46
C ASP A 137 18.78 1.14 2.08
N ILE A 138 17.87 1.12 3.05
CA ILE A 138 16.57 0.46 2.93
C ILE A 138 15.72 1.14 1.86
N GLU A 139 15.74 2.47 1.80
CA GLU A 139 14.98 3.23 0.80
C GLU A 139 15.55 3.02 -0.60
N GLU A 140 16.87 3.12 -0.78
CA GLU A 140 17.52 2.90 -2.07
C GLU A 140 17.28 1.48 -2.60
N LYS A 141 17.38 0.49 -1.71
CA LYS A 141 17.07 -0.91 -2.03
C LYS A 141 15.62 -1.06 -2.48
N ALA A 142 14.68 -0.47 -1.75
CA ALA A 142 13.26 -0.50 -2.11
C ALA A 142 12.97 0.18 -3.45
N ILE A 143 13.60 1.32 -3.73
CA ILE A 143 13.49 2.02 -5.03
C ILE A 143 14.03 1.15 -6.15
N LYS A 144 15.20 0.55 -5.97
CA LYS A 144 15.83 -0.31 -6.99
C LYS A 144 14.94 -1.49 -7.35
N ILE A 145 14.45 -2.23 -6.35
CA ILE A 145 13.58 -3.40 -6.54
C ILE A 145 12.24 -2.97 -7.16
N TYR A 146 11.63 -1.89 -6.66
CA TYR A 146 10.38 -1.38 -7.23
C TYR A 146 10.52 -0.93 -8.69
N GLY A 147 11.64 -0.31 -9.06
CA GLY A 147 11.96 0.03 -10.45
C GLY A 147 12.00 -1.20 -11.36
N MET A 148 12.51 -2.33 -10.88
CA MET A 148 12.48 -3.60 -11.63
C MET A 148 11.04 -4.07 -11.86
N ILE A 149 10.17 -3.96 -10.84
CA ILE A 149 8.74 -4.33 -10.93
C ILE A 149 8.02 -3.46 -11.96
N GLU A 150 8.24 -2.15 -11.93
CA GLU A 150 7.57 -1.23 -12.85
C GLU A 150 7.92 -1.54 -14.31
N ASN A 151 9.18 -1.90 -14.56
CA ASN A 151 9.68 -2.27 -15.88
C ASN A 151 9.26 -3.68 -16.34
N LYS A 152 8.69 -4.52 -15.46
CA LYS A 152 8.45 -5.95 -15.72
C LYS A 152 7.26 -6.28 -16.65
N GLY A 153 6.65 -5.30 -17.31
CA GLY A 153 5.60 -5.53 -18.32
C GLY A 153 4.52 -6.54 -17.89
N SER A 154 4.30 -7.59 -18.70
CA SER A 154 3.31 -8.66 -18.46
C SER A 154 3.70 -9.68 -17.36
N GLY A 155 4.94 -9.66 -16.86
CA GLY A 155 5.45 -10.62 -15.87
C GLY A 155 5.02 -10.37 -14.42
N LYS A 156 4.19 -9.35 -14.17
CA LYS A 156 3.75 -8.97 -12.81
C LYS A 156 2.93 -10.06 -12.14
N THR A 157 2.04 -10.73 -12.88
CA THR A 157 1.19 -11.79 -12.33
C THR A 157 2.03 -13.01 -11.89
N GLU A 158 3.01 -13.41 -12.69
CA GLU A 158 3.91 -14.53 -12.36
C GLU A 158 4.76 -14.20 -11.12
N ALA A 159 5.31 -12.99 -11.05
CA ALA A 159 6.04 -12.52 -9.88
C ALA A 159 5.18 -12.56 -8.61
N THR A 160 3.92 -12.15 -8.69
CA THR A 160 2.99 -12.22 -7.55
C THR A 160 2.79 -13.67 -7.08
N TYR A 161 2.58 -14.62 -7.99
CA TYR A 161 2.44 -16.03 -7.61
C TYR A 161 3.71 -16.60 -6.98
N LYS A 162 4.89 -16.27 -7.54
CA LYS A 162 6.19 -16.63 -6.96
C LYS A 162 6.33 -16.06 -5.55
N LEU A 163 6.01 -14.78 -5.36
CA LEU A 163 6.05 -14.12 -4.05
C LEU A 163 5.14 -14.82 -3.06
N VAL A 164 3.87 -15.09 -3.41
CA VAL A 164 2.94 -15.80 -2.54
C VAL A 164 3.47 -17.16 -2.12
N ASN A 165 4.06 -17.92 -3.05
CA ASN A 165 4.65 -19.23 -2.74
C ASN A 165 5.86 -19.11 -1.81
N LEU A 166 6.75 -18.15 -2.06
CA LEU A 166 7.90 -17.86 -1.19
C LEU A 166 7.44 -17.50 0.23
N LEU A 167 6.46 -16.59 0.36
CA LEU A 167 5.95 -16.18 1.66
C LEU A 167 5.26 -17.33 2.40
N LYS A 168 4.43 -18.11 1.70
CA LYS A 168 3.78 -19.30 2.28
C LYS A 168 4.79 -20.32 2.77
N SER A 169 5.86 -20.56 2.00
CA SER A 169 6.90 -21.51 2.38
C SER A 169 7.73 -21.00 3.56
N LYS A 170 8.18 -19.73 3.50
CA LYS A 170 9.06 -19.12 4.51
C LYS A 170 8.37 -18.90 5.85
N TYR A 171 7.07 -18.61 5.85
CA TYR A 171 6.33 -18.20 7.04
C TYR A 171 5.15 -19.09 7.43
N LYS A 172 5.04 -20.31 6.87
CA LYS A 172 3.92 -21.26 7.10
C LYS A 172 3.48 -21.35 8.56
N ASP A 173 4.45 -21.51 9.46
CA ASP A 173 4.24 -21.72 10.89
C ASP A 173 4.76 -20.55 11.73
N LYS A 174 4.94 -19.38 11.10
CA LYS A 174 5.57 -18.17 11.69
C LYS A 174 4.72 -16.91 11.48
N PRO A 175 3.42 -16.91 11.83
CA PRO A 175 2.53 -15.78 11.55
C PRO A 175 2.98 -14.49 12.25
N SER A 176 3.55 -14.56 13.45
CA SER A 176 4.06 -13.40 14.18
C SER A 176 5.28 -12.77 13.50
N GLU A 177 6.21 -13.59 13.00
CA GLU A 177 7.36 -13.10 12.22
C GLU A 177 6.87 -12.43 10.93
N PHE A 178 5.94 -13.06 10.20
CA PHE A 178 5.40 -12.48 8.98
C PHE A 178 4.67 -11.16 9.22
N ARG A 179 3.85 -11.11 10.29
CA ARG A 179 3.14 -9.89 10.68
C ARG A 179 4.09 -8.75 10.96
N ALA A 180 5.25 -8.99 11.58
CA ALA A 180 6.25 -7.96 11.86
C ALA A 180 6.89 -7.35 10.60
N LEU A 181 6.80 -8.04 9.45
CA LEU A 181 7.37 -7.59 8.16
C LEU A 181 6.35 -6.90 7.26
N LEU A 182 5.07 -6.91 7.64
CA LEU A 182 4.02 -6.27 6.84
C LEU A 182 3.93 -4.78 7.15
N PRO A 183 3.71 -3.92 6.13
CA PRO A 183 3.42 -2.52 6.36
C PRO A 183 2.19 -2.33 7.26
N SER A 184 2.26 -1.36 8.17
CA SER A 184 1.22 -1.12 9.19
C SER A 184 -0.19 -0.98 8.62
N TYR A 185 -0.36 -0.23 7.52
CA TYR A 185 -1.66 -0.01 6.89
C TYR A 185 -2.35 -1.31 6.40
N ILE A 186 -1.57 -2.35 6.07
CA ILE A 186 -2.12 -3.67 5.71
C ILE A 186 -2.62 -4.39 6.96
N ILE A 187 -1.84 -4.36 8.04
CA ILE A 187 -2.21 -4.96 9.32
C ILE A 187 -3.47 -4.30 9.88
N GLU A 188 -3.51 -2.96 9.86
CA GLU A 188 -4.64 -2.16 10.31
C GLU A 188 -5.90 -2.41 9.46
N ALA A 189 -5.75 -2.51 8.13
CA ALA A 189 -6.87 -2.84 7.24
C ALA A 189 -7.46 -4.22 7.55
N ILE A 190 -6.60 -5.23 7.75
CA ILE A 190 -7.03 -6.58 8.13
C ILE A 190 -7.69 -6.57 9.50
N ALA A 191 -7.09 -5.91 10.49
CA ALA A 191 -7.65 -5.78 11.83
C ALA A 191 -9.04 -5.15 11.78
N HIS A 192 -9.20 -4.02 11.08
CA HIS A 192 -10.50 -3.35 10.95
C HIS A 192 -11.59 -4.30 10.44
N VAL A 193 -11.33 -5.10 9.39
CA VAL A 193 -12.35 -5.99 8.82
C VAL A 193 -12.52 -7.32 9.56
N THR A 194 -11.66 -7.64 10.52
CA THR A 194 -11.72 -8.90 11.30
C THR A 194 -12.12 -8.71 12.75
N GLU A 195 -11.98 -7.51 13.30
CA GLU A 195 -12.48 -7.17 14.64
C GLU A 195 -14.00 -7.34 14.73
N PRO A 196 -14.53 -7.81 15.88
CA PRO A 196 -15.97 -7.91 16.09
C PRO A 196 -16.64 -6.52 16.05
N PHE A 197 -17.94 -6.50 15.77
CA PHE A 197 -18.73 -5.29 15.98
C PHE A 197 -18.93 -5.07 17.49
N PRO A 198 -18.77 -3.84 18.02
CA PRO A 198 -18.94 -3.57 19.45
C PRO A 198 -20.30 -4.05 19.99
N GLU A 199 -21.37 -3.87 19.23
CA GLU A 199 -22.73 -4.29 19.61
C GLU A 199 -22.87 -5.82 19.71
N LEU A 200 -22.22 -6.57 18.82
CA LEU A 200 -22.22 -8.04 18.83
C LEU A 200 -21.29 -8.60 19.91
N ALA A 201 -20.17 -7.93 20.18
CA ALA A 201 -19.25 -8.29 21.26
C ALA A 201 -19.91 -8.08 22.63
N ALA A 202 -20.64 -6.97 22.81
CA ALA A 202 -21.40 -6.69 24.03
C ALA A 202 -22.55 -7.70 24.25
N ALA A 203 -23.28 -8.06 23.18
CA ALA A 203 -24.32 -9.08 23.26
C ALA A 203 -23.75 -10.47 23.63
N ALA A 204 -22.62 -10.87 23.05
CA ALA A 204 -21.96 -12.13 23.37
C ALA A 204 -21.45 -12.18 24.83
N ALA A 205 -20.88 -11.07 25.32
CA ALA A 205 -20.44 -10.95 26.71
C ALA A 205 -21.62 -11.02 27.69
N ALA A 206 -22.76 -10.38 27.37
CA ALA A 206 -23.96 -10.42 28.20
C ALA A 206 -24.63 -11.81 28.25
N THR A 207 -24.48 -12.63 27.21
CA THR A 207 -25.00 -14.01 27.20
C THR A 207 -24.09 -15.04 27.88
N GLY A 208 -22.83 -14.70 28.13
CA GLY A 208 -21.83 -15.61 28.72
C GLY A 208 -21.89 -15.77 30.25
N ASP A 209 -22.64 -14.91 30.95
CA ASP A 209 -22.72 -14.85 32.42
C ASP A 209 -23.90 -15.64 33.03
N ASN A 210 -24.67 -16.37 32.22
CA ASN A 210 -25.90 -17.06 32.67
C ASN A 210 -25.79 -18.60 32.81
N HIS A 211 -24.59 -19.16 32.84
CA HIS A 211 -24.39 -20.59 33.13
C HIS A 211 -23.26 -20.82 34.15
N VAL A 212 -23.59 -20.59 35.42
CA VAL A 212 -22.97 -21.26 36.59
C VAL A 212 -24.09 -21.82 37.45
#